data_AF-A0A840EZ77-F1
#
_entry.id   AF-A0A840EZ77-F1
#
_cell.length_a   1.000
_cell.length_b   1.000
_cell.length_c   1.000
_cell.angle_alpha   90.00
_cell.angle_beta   90.00
_cell.angle_gamma   90.00
#
_symmetry.space_group_name_H-M   'P 1'
#
loop_
_entity.id
_entity.type
_entity.pdbx_description
1 polymer ?
#
loop_
_entity_poly.entity_id
_entity_poly.type
_entity_poly.pdbx_seq_one_letter_code
_entity_poly.pdbx_strand_id
1 'polypeptide(L)'
;MPRIDVTQGDITRVDADAVVNAANTRMRGGGGVDGAIHRAGGRAILEDCIRRFPDGLAAGGAGYTTAGDLPAQYVIHTVGPNFSAGQRDRSLLESCYRNSLAVADDLGLRRVAFPLISAGVYGWPIDDAIAAAVDTVAGAMTSVETVTFVAFNDELADRLRTHQMLATPLRILAGLREAHRRGRGDLRFVPYIYATGAWRIEIGTRRAVHDQGSSPRVGDAGGILRYSSAQGTEFGSGRVTGATPVGAVADLIIASTAEENGVRSPAYGAWLDALIDACTDKRALPYAFDDEDGADGQVWRLTGGHGTVPVPPSPEFDRA
;
A
#
# COMPACT_ATOMS: atom_id res chain seq x y z
N MET A 1 -7.80 11.04 4.47
CA MET A 1 -6.67 10.11 4.22
C MET A 1 -5.50 10.95 3.75
N PRO A 2 -4.31 10.73 4.31
CA PRO A 2 -3.13 11.52 3.97
C PRO A 2 -2.61 11.14 2.58
N ARG A 3 -2.04 12.11 1.86
CA ARG A 3 -1.10 11.81 0.77
C ARG A 3 0.14 11.17 1.39
N ILE A 4 0.61 10.07 0.81
CA ILE A 4 1.84 9.41 1.23
C ILE A 4 2.95 9.82 0.27
N ASP A 5 4.00 10.45 0.81
CA ASP A 5 5.20 10.82 0.09
C ASP A 5 6.37 9.96 0.59
N VAL A 6 7.35 9.65 -0.28
CA VAL A 6 8.55 8.88 0.09
C VAL A 6 9.79 9.66 -0.31
N THR A 7 10.60 10.01 0.68
CA THR A 7 11.87 10.70 0.48
C THR A 7 13.03 9.91 1.08
N GLN A 8 14.20 10.02 0.46
CA GLN A 8 15.45 9.57 1.04
C GLN A 8 16.09 10.74 1.78
N GLY A 9 16.53 10.53 3.03
CA GLY A 9 17.27 11.56 3.76
C GLY A 9 17.31 11.38 5.27
N ASP A 10 17.64 12.46 5.95
CA ASP A 10 17.68 12.56 7.40
C ASP A 10 16.35 13.15 7.92
N ILE A 11 15.61 12.35 8.69
CA ILE A 11 14.31 12.75 9.26
C ILE A 11 14.41 14.00 10.14
N THR A 12 15.58 14.28 10.73
CA THR A 12 15.80 15.46 11.58
C THR A 12 15.80 16.77 10.80
N ARG A 13 15.81 16.70 9.46
CA ARG A 13 15.89 17.86 8.55
C ARG A 13 14.65 18.04 7.69
N VAL A 14 13.64 17.19 7.84
CA VAL A 14 12.43 17.20 7.01
C VAL A 14 11.48 18.33 7.46
N ASP A 15 10.94 19.08 6.49
CA ASP A 15 9.85 20.03 6.75
C ASP A 15 8.55 19.27 7.02
N ALA A 16 8.22 19.15 8.30
CA ALA A 16 6.99 18.55 8.80
C ALA A 16 6.59 19.24 10.11
N ASP A 17 5.31 19.19 10.45
CA ASP A 17 4.82 19.76 11.70
C ASP A 17 5.24 18.87 12.88
N ALA A 18 5.30 17.55 12.68
CA ALA A 18 5.94 16.61 13.59
C ALA A 18 6.79 15.57 12.86
N VAL A 19 7.87 15.17 13.53
CA VAL A 19 8.64 13.97 13.17
C VAL A 19 8.34 12.84 14.15
N VAL A 20 8.23 11.62 13.64
CA VAL A 20 7.99 10.44 14.46
C VAL A 20 9.32 9.81 14.85
N ASN A 21 9.49 9.56 16.13
CA ASN A 21 10.63 8.86 16.69
C ASN A 21 10.26 7.39 16.99
N ALA A 22 11.02 6.45 16.43
CA ALA A 22 10.97 5.04 16.83
C ALA A 22 11.75 4.83 18.14
N ALA A 23 11.09 5.10 19.26
CA ALA A 23 11.66 5.05 20.59
C ALA A 23 11.70 3.63 21.17
N ASN A 24 12.52 3.44 22.21
CA ASN A 24 12.43 2.27 23.08
C ASN A 24 11.48 2.51 24.26
N THR A 25 11.09 1.45 24.97
CA THR A 25 10.11 1.52 26.08
C THR A 25 10.49 2.50 27.18
N ARG A 26 11.78 2.77 27.41
CA ARG A 26 12.22 3.71 28.44
C ARG A 26 12.11 5.17 28.01
N MET A 27 12.06 5.46 26.70
CA MET A 27 12.04 6.82 26.15
C MET A 27 13.16 7.72 26.70
N ARG A 28 14.40 7.22 26.74
CA ARG A 28 15.58 7.97 27.22
C ARG A 28 16.64 8.16 26.13
N GLY A 29 16.21 8.15 24.87
CA GLY A 29 17.09 8.09 23.71
C GLY A 29 17.70 6.69 23.51
N GLY A 30 18.55 6.58 22.49
CA GLY A 30 19.05 5.31 21.99
C GLY A 30 19.90 5.45 20.73
N GLY A 31 19.92 4.39 19.92
CA GLY A 31 20.60 4.35 18.63
C GLY A 31 19.68 4.66 17.45
N GLY A 32 20.21 4.57 16.22
CA GLY A 32 19.43 4.76 14.99
C GLY A 32 18.73 6.13 14.94
N VAL A 33 17.46 6.11 14.52
CA VAL A 33 16.63 7.31 14.38
C VAL A 33 16.40 8.03 15.72
N ASP A 34 16.22 7.28 16.81
CA ASP A 34 16.03 7.81 18.17
C ASP A 34 17.24 8.61 18.62
N GLY A 35 18.43 8.04 18.43
CA GLY A 35 19.68 8.75 18.69
C GLY A 35 19.87 9.98 17.80
N ALA A 36 19.48 9.92 16.53
CA ALA A 36 19.58 11.06 15.62
C ALA A 36 18.69 12.22 16.06
N ILE A 37 17.42 11.93 16.38
CA ILE A 37 16.44 12.91 16.87
C ILE A 37 16.89 13.55 18.18
N HIS A 38 17.35 12.76 19.16
CA HIS A 38 17.84 13.31 20.44
C HIS A 38 19.11 14.15 20.28
N ARG A 39 20.02 13.79 19.37
CA ARG A 39 21.22 14.61 19.10
C ARG A 39 20.88 15.93 18.43
N ALA A 40 19.97 15.89 17.44
CA ALA A 40 19.62 17.06 16.65
C ALA A 40 18.69 18.03 17.40
N GLY A 41 17.72 17.52 18.17
CA GLY A 41 16.79 18.36 18.93
C GLY A 41 17.27 18.76 20.34
N GLY A 42 18.44 18.27 20.76
CA GLY A 42 19.07 18.68 22.01
C GLY A 42 18.40 18.14 23.29
N ARG A 43 18.84 18.67 24.44
CA ARG A 43 18.45 18.16 25.77
C ARG A 43 16.95 18.32 26.09
N ALA A 44 16.29 19.29 25.45
CA ALA A 44 14.89 19.62 25.69
C ALA A 44 13.95 18.42 25.42
N ILE A 45 14.24 17.61 24.40
CA ILE A 45 13.47 16.40 24.11
C ILE A 45 13.57 15.41 25.28
N LEU A 46 14.77 15.13 25.78
CA LEU A 46 14.97 14.16 26.85
C LEU A 46 14.35 14.63 28.18
N GLU A 47 14.51 15.91 28.51
CA GLU A 47 13.90 16.51 29.70
C GLU A 47 12.36 16.40 29.64
N ASP A 48 11.76 16.66 28.48
CA ASP A 48 10.32 16.54 28.30
C ASP A 48 9.85 15.08 28.32
N CYS A 49 10.62 14.15 27.74
CA CYS A 49 10.39 12.71 27.84
C CYS A 49 10.35 12.24 29.30
N ILE A 50 11.30 12.68 30.13
CA ILE A 50 11.36 12.31 31.56
C ILE A 50 10.15 12.88 32.31
N ARG A 51 9.77 14.12 32.02
CA ARG A 51 8.67 14.82 32.68
C ARG A 51 7.30 14.24 32.33
N ARG A 52 7.05 13.96 31.04
CA ARG A 52 5.74 13.49 30.53
C ARG A 52 5.57 11.98 30.64
N PHE A 53 6.66 11.23 30.51
CA PHE A 53 6.65 9.76 30.47
C PHE A 53 7.64 9.21 31.50
N PRO A 54 7.43 9.44 32.82
CA PRO A 54 8.34 8.98 33.86
C PRO A 54 8.55 7.45 33.83
N ASP A 55 7.50 6.71 33.47
CA ASP A 55 7.49 5.24 33.34
C ASP A 55 7.72 4.75 31.89
N GLY A 56 7.91 5.68 30.94
CA GLY A 56 8.08 5.37 29.51
C GLY A 56 6.77 5.06 28.78
N LEU A 57 6.86 4.28 27.70
CA LEU A 57 5.72 3.85 26.88
C LEU A 57 5.77 2.35 26.61
N ALA A 58 4.60 1.71 26.57
CA ALA A 58 4.45 0.33 26.13
C ALA A 58 4.59 0.22 24.60
N ALA A 59 4.91 -0.98 24.11
CA ALA A 59 4.94 -1.26 22.67
C ALA A 59 3.56 -0.98 22.04
N GLY A 60 3.56 -0.34 20.87
CA GLY A 60 2.36 0.17 20.19
C GLY A 60 1.87 1.53 20.70
N GLY A 61 2.33 2.00 21.86
CA GLY A 61 1.96 3.31 22.40
C GLY A 61 2.68 4.47 21.72
N ALA A 62 2.01 5.62 21.67
CA ALA A 62 2.58 6.88 21.15
C ALA A 62 2.29 8.06 22.09
N GLY A 63 3.18 9.04 22.10
CA GLY A 63 3.03 10.29 22.85
C GLY A 63 4.01 11.35 22.34
N TYR A 64 3.80 12.62 22.66
CA TYR A 64 4.58 13.71 22.08
C TYR A 64 5.39 14.51 23.11
N THR A 65 6.45 15.15 22.62
CA THR A 65 7.27 16.13 23.32
C THR A 65 7.49 17.37 22.45
N THR A 66 8.10 18.42 23.01
CA THR A 66 8.73 19.48 22.20
C THR A 66 9.74 18.89 21.21
N ALA A 67 9.91 19.52 20.04
CA ALA A 67 10.96 19.13 19.10
C ALA A 67 12.35 19.70 19.42
N GLY A 68 12.45 20.57 20.43
CA GLY A 68 13.70 21.22 20.81
C GLY A 68 14.27 22.04 19.66
N ASP A 69 15.50 21.72 19.24
CA ASP A 69 16.21 22.44 18.17
C ASP A 69 15.87 21.95 16.74
N LEU A 70 14.95 20.99 16.59
CA LEU A 70 14.51 20.50 15.28
C LEU A 70 13.63 21.54 14.56
N PRO A 71 13.56 21.50 13.21
CA PRO A 71 12.66 22.37 12.45
C PRO A 71 11.16 22.06 12.64
N ALA A 72 10.84 20.86 13.13
CA ALA A 72 9.47 20.45 13.45
C ALA A 72 8.96 21.14 14.72
N GLN A 73 7.65 21.14 14.94
CA GLN A 73 7.04 21.69 16.15
C GLN A 73 7.05 20.67 17.30
N TYR A 74 6.82 19.40 16.95
CA TYR A 74 6.74 18.30 17.91
C TYR A 74 7.55 17.08 17.47
N VAL A 75 7.96 16.28 18.44
CA VAL A 75 8.39 14.90 18.21
C VAL A 75 7.33 13.97 18.77
N ILE A 76 6.78 13.10 17.92
CA ILE A 76 5.86 12.04 18.34
C ILE A 76 6.68 10.78 18.54
N HIS A 77 6.82 10.34 19.77
CA HIS A 77 7.53 9.10 20.12
C HIS A 77 6.56 7.93 20.09
N THR A 78 6.95 6.87 19.42
CA THR A 78 6.21 5.60 19.42
C THR A 78 7.15 4.43 19.64
N VAL A 79 6.69 3.41 20.36
CA VAL A 79 7.50 2.24 20.69
C VAL A 79 7.11 1.07 19.81
N GLY A 80 7.96 0.73 18.84
CA GLY A 80 7.74 -0.42 17.98
C GLY A 80 7.92 -1.76 18.71
N PRO A 81 7.29 -2.86 18.25
CA PRO A 81 7.61 -4.19 18.75
C PRO A 81 9.05 -4.60 18.37
N ASN A 82 9.75 -5.26 19.28
CA ASN A 82 11.11 -5.76 19.09
C ASN A 82 11.11 -7.19 18.54
N PHE A 83 11.26 -7.31 17.21
CA PHE A 83 11.32 -8.60 16.55
C PHE A 83 12.53 -9.40 17.02
N SER A 84 13.71 -8.82 17.16
CA SER A 84 14.87 -9.55 17.70
C SER A 84 14.64 -10.14 19.11
N ALA A 85 13.73 -9.56 19.91
CA ALA A 85 13.37 -10.03 21.25
C ALA A 85 12.10 -10.90 21.31
N GLY A 86 11.60 -11.42 20.17
CA GLY A 86 10.46 -12.34 20.13
C GLY A 86 9.08 -11.67 20.07
N GLN A 87 8.98 -10.34 20.03
CA GLN A 87 7.70 -9.66 19.80
C GLN A 87 7.35 -9.74 18.31
N ARG A 88 6.34 -10.55 17.97
CA ARG A 88 5.94 -10.88 16.59
C ARG A 88 4.57 -10.34 16.19
N ASP A 89 3.87 -9.67 17.11
CA ASP A 89 2.53 -9.17 16.85
C ASP A 89 2.57 -7.93 15.95
N ARG A 90 2.20 -8.13 14.67
CA ARG A 90 2.15 -7.06 13.66
C ARG A 90 1.15 -5.95 14.04
N SER A 91 0.10 -6.28 14.80
CA SER A 91 -0.89 -5.28 15.22
C SER A 91 -0.30 -4.21 16.14
N LEU A 92 0.78 -4.51 16.88
CA LEU A 92 1.53 -3.53 17.66
C LEU A 92 2.33 -2.58 16.76
N LEU A 93 2.93 -3.09 15.68
CA LEU A 93 3.63 -2.27 14.70
C LEU A 93 2.65 -1.32 13.99
N GLU A 94 1.51 -1.85 13.54
CA GLU A 94 0.46 -1.01 12.94
C GLU A 94 -0.10 0.02 13.93
N SER A 95 -0.24 -0.34 15.20
CA SER A 95 -0.69 0.59 16.24
C SER A 95 0.27 1.77 16.42
N CYS A 96 1.57 1.60 16.18
CA CYS A 96 2.51 2.71 16.21
C CYS A 96 2.14 3.80 15.19
N TYR A 97 1.76 3.41 13.98
CA TYR A 97 1.33 4.35 12.94
C TYR A 97 -0.03 4.96 13.28
N ARG A 98 -1.03 4.15 13.67
CA ARG A 98 -2.36 4.65 14.05
C ARG A 98 -2.32 5.63 15.22
N ASN A 99 -1.61 5.28 16.29
CA ASN A 99 -1.54 6.11 17.49
C ASN A 99 -0.71 7.37 17.26
N SER A 100 0.33 7.31 16.43
CA SER A 100 1.08 8.51 16.06
C SER A 100 0.23 9.49 15.24
N LEU A 101 -0.61 8.99 14.32
CA LEU A 101 -1.55 9.83 13.57
C LEU A 101 -2.64 10.41 14.49
N ALA A 102 -3.16 9.63 15.45
CA ALA A 102 -4.11 10.13 16.43
C ALA A 102 -3.52 11.26 17.29
N VAL A 103 -2.27 11.12 17.75
CA VAL A 103 -1.56 12.20 18.46
C VAL A 103 -1.39 13.43 17.58
N ALA A 104 -1.10 13.25 16.29
CA ALA A 104 -1.01 14.37 15.35
C ALA A 104 -2.35 15.08 15.15
N ASP A 105 -3.45 14.33 15.09
CA ASP A 105 -4.81 14.87 15.02
C ASP A 105 -5.18 15.67 16.27
N ASP A 106 -4.87 15.14 17.46
CA ASP A 106 -5.11 15.83 18.75
C ASP A 106 -4.35 17.16 18.85
N LEU A 107 -3.20 17.25 18.17
CA LEU A 107 -2.37 18.45 18.09
C LEU A 107 -2.73 19.37 16.90
N GLY A 108 -3.68 18.97 16.04
CA GLY A 108 -4.08 19.72 14.86
C GLY A 108 -3.00 19.83 13.77
N LEU A 109 -2.10 18.84 13.69
CA LEU A 109 -0.98 18.82 12.74
C LEU A 109 -1.41 18.30 11.38
N ARG A 110 -0.82 18.82 10.29
CA ARG A 110 -1.20 18.45 8.92
C ARG A 110 -0.11 17.69 8.17
N ARG A 111 1.15 17.81 8.59
CA ARG A 111 2.31 17.15 7.94
C ARG A 111 3.12 16.36 8.96
N VAL A 112 3.22 15.04 8.76
CA VAL A 112 3.93 14.14 9.69
C VAL A 112 4.97 13.32 8.95
N ALA A 113 6.21 13.31 9.43
CA ALA A 113 7.28 12.49 8.87
C ALA A 113 7.51 11.23 9.70
N PHE A 114 7.50 10.06 9.06
CA PHE A 114 7.73 8.76 9.70
C PHE A 114 9.04 8.13 9.21
N PRO A 115 9.83 7.51 10.11
CA PRO A 115 10.79 6.49 9.71
C PRO A 115 10.07 5.16 9.48
N LEU A 116 10.77 4.14 8.97
CA LEU A 116 10.25 2.78 8.97
C LEU A 116 10.44 2.13 10.36
N ILE A 117 9.36 2.08 11.15
CA ILE A 117 9.39 1.65 12.55
C ILE A 117 9.74 0.16 12.64
N SER A 118 10.55 -0.19 13.65
CA SER A 118 11.04 -1.54 13.96
C SER A 118 11.92 -2.24 12.91
N ALA A 119 12.07 -1.70 11.69
CA ALA A 119 12.85 -2.32 10.61
C ALA A 119 14.38 -2.17 10.74
N GLY A 120 14.85 -1.35 11.70
CA GLY A 120 16.27 -1.19 12.01
C GLY A 120 16.73 -2.13 13.13
N VAL A 121 17.16 -1.56 14.26
CA VAL A 121 17.70 -2.30 15.43
C VAL A 121 16.76 -3.39 15.95
N TYR A 122 15.44 -3.18 15.85
CA TYR A 122 14.43 -4.15 16.30
C TYR A 122 14.20 -5.30 15.32
N GLY A 123 14.78 -5.27 14.12
CA GLY A 123 14.89 -6.43 13.22
C GLY A 123 13.60 -6.91 12.59
N TRP A 124 12.56 -6.06 12.49
CA TRP A 124 11.33 -6.45 11.81
C TRP A 124 11.59 -6.71 10.32
N PRO A 125 11.07 -7.81 9.72
CA PRO A 125 11.23 -8.08 8.30
C PRO A 125 10.78 -6.91 7.45
N ILE A 126 11.71 -6.37 6.66
CA ILE A 126 11.56 -5.07 6.00
C ILE A 126 10.37 -5.00 5.03
N ASP A 127 10.07 -6.05 4.26
CA ASP A 127 8.88 -6.06 3.39
C ASP A 127 7.57 -6.02 4.18
N ASP A 128 7.51 -6.75 5.29
CA ASP A 128 6.32 -6.77 6.16
C ASP A 128 6.17 -5.45 6.93
N ALA A 129 7.28 -4.82 7.32
CA ALA A 129 7.28 -3.49 7.94
C ALA A 129 6.78 -2.43 6.96
N ILE A 130 7.23 -2.46 5.71
CA ILE A 130 6.77 -1.56 4.64
C ILE A 130 5.26 -1.74 4.42
N ALA A 131 4.79 -2.97 4.29
CA ALA A 131 3.38 -3.26 4.14
C ALA A 131 2.57 -2.74 5.35
N ALA A 132 3.03 -3.02 6.58
CA ALA A 132 2.35 -2.55 7.79
C ALA A 132 2.27 -1.01 7.84
N ALA A 133 3.36 -0.33 7.45
CA ALA A 133 3.43 1.13 7.47
C ALA A 133 2.51 1.76 6.42
N VAL A 134 2.72 1.42 5.15
CA VAL A 134 2.03 2.05 4.02
C VAL A 134 0.54 1.74 4.07
N ASP A 135 0.16 0.48 4.31
CA ASP A 135 -1.26 0.10 4.31
C ASP A 135 -2.02 0.70 5.49
N THR A 136 -1.40 0.77 6.67
CA THR A 136 -2.03 1.39 7.85
C THR A 136 -2.24 2.89 7.64
N VAL A 137 -1.23 3.59 7.11
CA VAL A 137 -1.34 5.04 6.83
C VAL A 137 -2.32 5.31 5.70
N ALA A 138 -2.28 4.52 4.63
CA ALA A 138 -3.20 4.67 3.49
C ALA A 138 -4.65 4.45 3.91
N GLY A 139 -4.90 3.55 4.86
CA GLY A 139 -6.20 3.25 5.44
C GLY A 139 -6.68 4.20 6.54
N ALA A 140 -5.83 5.13 7.00
CA ALA A 140 -6.13 5.94 8.18
C ALA A 140 -7.15 7.07 7.91
N MET A 141 -8.16 7.14 8.78
CA MET A 141 -9.06 8.29 8.89
C MET A 141 -8.41 9.30 9.84
N THR A 142 -7.74 10.30 9.27
CA THR A 142 -6.96 11.31 9.99
C THR A 142 -7.11 12.67 9.30
N SER A 143 -6.91 13.75 10.05
CA SER A 143 -6.84 15.14 9.56
C SER A 143 -5.47 15.49 8.98
N VAL A 144 -4.45 14.65 9.22
CA VAL A 144 -3.15 14.75 8.56
C VAL A 144 -3.33 14.69 7.05
N GLU A 145 -2.81 15.70 6.35
CA GLU A 145 -2.90 15.83 4.90
C GLU A 145 -1.75 15.14 4.19
N THR A 146 -0.56 15.14 4.79
CA THR A 146 0.65 14.54 4.20
C THR A 146 1.41 13.72 5.24
N VAL A 147 1.67 12.46 4.90
CA VAL A 147 2.61 11.60 5.60
C VAL A 147 3.81 11.37 4.71
N THR A 148 5.00 11.69 5.22
CA THR A 148 6.26 11.47 4.51
C THR A 148 7.01 10.31 5.15
N PHE A 149 7.19 9.20 4.43
CA PHE A 149 8.14 8.17 4.85
C PHE A 149 9.56 8.61 4.48
N VAL A 150 10.42 8.71 5.50
CA VAL A 150 11.82 9.10 5.36
C VAL A 150 12.68 7.85 5.40
N ALA A 151 13.12 7.42 4.23
CA ALA A 151 14.05 6.31 4.07
C ALA A 151 15.49 6.79 4.29
N PHE A 152 16.30 6.01 5.00
CA PHE A 152 17.69 6.38 5.27
C PHE A 152 18.61 6.13 4.05
N ASN A 153 18.20 5.29 3.10
CA ASN A 153 18.92 4.99 1.87
C ASN A 153 17.95 4.85 0.67
N ASP A 154 18.50 4.82 -0.54
CA ASP A 154 17.71 4.72 -1.78
C ASP A 154 17.00 3.38 -1.90
N GLU A 155 17.64 2.28 -1.48
CA GLU A 155 17.03 0.94 -1.54
C GLU A 155 15.71 0.88 -0.75
N LEU A 156 15.66 1.40 0.47
CA LEU A 156 14.43 1.46 1.25
C LEU A 156 13.41 2.41 0.61
N ALA A 157 13.86 3.55 0.07
CA ALA A 157 12.98 4.50 -0.61
C ALA A 157 12.28 3.84 -1.81
N ASP A 158 13.03 3.10 -2.63
CA ASP A 158 12.52 2.42 -3.81
C ASP A 158 11.55 1.29 -3.44
N ARG A 159 11.81 0.56 -2.37
CA ARG A 159 10.89 -0.48 -1.87
C ARG A 159 9.59 0.09 -1.32
N LEU A 160 9.65 1.21 -0.61
CA LEU A 160 8.47 1.94 -0.15
C LEU A 160 7.63 2.43 -1.34
N ARG A 161 8.25 3.10 -2.32
CA ARG A 161 7.58 3.56 -3.54
C ARG A 161 6.96 2.40 -4.31
N THR A 162 7.72 1.32 -4.50
CA THR A 162 7.23 0.11 -5.17
C THR A 162 6.03 -0.48 -4.45
N HIS A 163 6.07 -0.58 -3.12
CA HIS A 163 4.92 -1.05 -2.35
C HIS A 163 3.70 -0.13 -2.50
N GLN A 164 3.89 1.18 -2.35
CA GLN A 164 2.83 2.17 -2.50
C GLN A 164 2.16 2.09 -3.88
N MET A 165 2.94 1.91 -4.94
CA MET A 165 2.44 1.77 -6.31
C MET A 165 1.65 0.48 -6.53
N LEU A 166 2.04 -0.62 -5.89
CA LEU A 166 1.49 -1.96 -6.14
C LEU A 166 0.35 -2.36 -5.20
N ALA A 167 0.26 -1.76 -4.01
CA ALA A 167 -0.65 -2.19 -2.95
C ALA A 167 -2.12 -2.20 -3.40
N THR A 168 -2.62 -1.07 -3.94
CA THR A 168 -4.00 -0.97 -4.43
C THR A 168 -4.26 -1.83 -5.67
N PRO A 169 -3.43 -1.80 -6.73
CA PRO A 169 -3.60 -2.68 -7.90
C PRO A 169 -3.66 -4.18 -7.55
N LEU A 170 -2.72 -4.69 -6.74
CA LEU A 170 -2.70 -6.09 -6.33
C LEU A 170 -3.95 -6.43 -5.49
N ARG A 171 -4.42 -5.49 -4.67
CA ARG A 171 -5.64 -5.67 -3.90
C ARG A 171 -6.90 -5.71 -4.79
N ILE A 172 -6.96 -4.89 -5.84
CA ILE A 172 -8.03 -4.93 -6.85
C ILE A 172 -8.06 -6.28 -7.56
N LEU A 173 -6.89 -6.78 -7.99
CA LEU A 173 -6.78 -8.10 -8.60
C LEU A 173 -7.27 -9.21 -7.64
N ALA A 174 -6.85 -9.17 -6.37
CA ALA A 174 -7.35 -10.11 -5.37
C ALA A 174 -8.88 -10.04 -5.19
N GLY A 175 -9.46 -8.83 -5.24
CA GLY A 175 -10.91 -8.63 -5.22
C GLY A 175 -11.62 -9.21 -6.46
N LEU A 176 -11.02 -9.08 -7.63
CA LEU A 176 -11.53 -9.66 -8.88
C LEU A 176 -11.56 -11.20 -8.81
N ARG A 177 -10.49 -11.81 -8.27
CA ARG A 177 -10.45 -13.25 -7.98
C ARG A 177 -11.58 -13.68 -7.05
N GLU A 178 -11.79 -12.94 -5.98
CA GLU A 178 -12.84 -13.23 -5.02
C GLU A 178 -14.25 -13.07 -5.63
N ALA A 179 -14.47 -12.06 -6.49
CA ALA A 179 -15.71 -11.93 -7.23
C ALA A 179 -15.98 -13.15 -8.13
N HIS A 180 -14.96 -13.65 -8.84
CA HIS A 180 -15.04 -14.89 -9.62
C HIS A 180 -15.44 -16.10 -8.76
N ARG A 181 -14.81 -16.25 -7.58
CA ARG A 181 -15.13 -17.32 -6.62
C ARG A 181 -16.56 -17.23 -6.06
N ARG A 182 -17.14 -16.02 -6.02
CA ARG A 182 -18.55 -15.76 -5.66
C ARG A 182 -19.54 -16.00 -6.79
N GLY A 183 -19.10 -16.56 -7.92
CA GLY A 183 -19.96 -16.93 -9.04
C GLY A 183 -20.04 -15.92 -10.18
N ARG A 184 -19.23 -14.84 -10.15
CA ARG A 184 -19.10 -13.90 -11.27
C ARG A 184 -18.15 -14.38 -12.35
N GLY A 185 -18.47 -15.54 -12.94
CA GLY A 185 -17.68 -16.14 -14.04
C GLY A 185 -17.74 -15.32 -15.33
N ASP A 186 -18.66 -14.37 -15.43
CA ASP A 186 -18.82 -13.42 -16.52
C ASP A 186 -17.77 -12.31 -16.55
N LEU A 187 -17.10 -12.01 -15.43
CA LEU A 187 -16.17 -10.89 -15.36
C LEU A 187 -14.91 -11.14 -16.20
N ARG A 188 -14.50 -10.11 -16.93
CA ARG A 188 -13.29 -10.02 -17.75
C ARG A 188 -12.61 -8.69 -17.47
N PHE A 189 -11.33 -8.59 -17.80
CA PHE A 189 -10.59 -7.34 -17.61
C PHE A 189 -9.54 -7.09 -18.69
N VAL A 190 -9.23 -5.80 -18.86
CA VAL A 190 -8.19 -5.30 -19.76
C VAL A 190 -7.12 -4.62 -18.93
N PRO A 191 -5.93 -5.21 -18.77
CA PRO A 191 -4.83 -4.57 -18.08
C PRO A 191 -3.88 -3.86 -19.07
N TYR A 192 -3.41 -2.67 -18.68
CA TYR A 192 -2.57 -1.82 -19.53
C TYR A 192 -1.55 -1.02 -18.71
N ILE A 193 -0.40 -0.68 -19.31
CA ILE A 193 0.58 0.24 -18.73
C ILE A 193 0.89 1.38 -19.71
N TYR A 194 0.87 2.62 -19.21
CA TYR A 194 1.29 3.79 -20.00
C TYR A 194 2.81 3.93 -20.00
N ALA A 195 3.34 4.67 -20.97
CA ALA A 195 4.73 5.11 -20.98
C ALA A 195 5.15 5.87 -19.69
N THR A 196 4.18 6.46 -18.97
CA THR A 196 4.40 7.10 -17.67
C THR A 196 4.64 6.11 -16.51
N GLY A 197 4.51 4.80 -16.75
CA GLY A 197 4.53 3.76 -15.73
C GLY A 197 3.22 3.59 -14.97
N ALA A 198 2.20 4.40 -15.25
CA ALA A 198 0.88 4.24 -14.65
C ALA A 198 0.20 2.97 -15.15
N TRP A 199 -0.23 2.11 -14.23
CA TRP A 199 -0.99 0.91 -14.54
C TRP A 199 -2.49 1.21 -14.57
N ARG A 200 -3.22 0.58 -15.49
CA ARG A 200 -4.68 0.64 -15.58
C ARG A 200 -5.30 -0.73 -15.71
N ILE A 201 -6.52 -0.81 -15.20
CA ILE A 201 -7.40 -1.95 -15.41
C ILE A 201 -8.82 -1.47 -15.71
N GLU A 202 -9.42 -2.09 -16.70
CA GLU A 202 -10.84 -1.96 -17.01
C GLU A 202 -11.50 -3.32 -16.77
N ILE A 203 -12.56 -3.36 -15.96
CA ILE A 203 -13.25 -4.57 -15.53
C ILE A 203 -14.70 -4.48 -16.02
N GLY A 204 -15.19 -5.52 -16.67
CA GLY A 204 -16.57 -5.59 -17.14
C GLY A 204 -17.03 -7.02 -17.33
N THR A 205 -18.27 -7.19 -17.78
CA THR A 205 -18.78 -8.51 -18.15
C THR A 205 -18.20 -8.93 -19.50
N ARG A 206 -18.38 -10.20 -19.88
CA ARG A 206 -17.98 -10.74 -21.20
C ARG A 206 -18.62 -10.01 -22.38
N ARG A 207 -19.80 -9.38 -22.23
CA ARG A 207 -20.38 -8.52 -23.28
C ARG A 207 -19.66 -7.17 -23.39
N ALA A 208 -19.21 -6.63 -22.27
CA ALA A 208 -18.59 -5.32 -22.22
C ALA A 208 -17.07 -5.37 -22.50
N VAL A 209 -16.43 -6.51 -22.23
CA VAL A 209 -15.03 -6.76 -22.51
C VAL A 209 -14.93 -7.97 -23.44
N HIS A 210 -14.59 -7.71 -24.69
CA HIS A 210 -14.31 -8.72 -25.69
C HIS A 210 -12.92 -9.29 -25.45
N ASP A 211 -12.87 -10.37 -24.69
CA ASP A 211 -11.64 -11.11 -24.43
C ASP A 211 -11.39 -12.14 -25.55
N GLN A 212 -10.55 -11.78 -26.53
CA GLN A 212 -10.10 -12.71 -27.58
C GLN A 212 -8.75 -13.37 -27.21
N GLY A 213 -8.45 -13.49 -25.92
CA GLY A 213 -7.19 -14.04 -25.41
C GLY A 213 -6.12 -12.96 -25.27
N SER A 214 -5.20 -12.88 -26.23
CA SER A 214 -4.01 -12.04 -26.12
C SER A 214 -4.26 -10.54 -26.35
N SER A 215 -5.46 -10.14 -26.75
CA SER A 215 -5.81 -8.75 -27.05
C SER A 215 -7.23 -8.41 -26.59
N PRO A 216 -7.49 -8.39 -25.27
CA PRO A 216 -8.80 -8.05 -24.76
C PRO A 216 -9.12 -6.57 -25.06
N ARG A 217 -10.36 -6.28 -25.46
CA ARG A 217 -10.82 -4.93 -25.81
C ARG A 217 -12.09 -4.60 -25.06
N VAL A 218 -12.19 -3.38 -24.56
CA VAL A 218 -13.48 -2.84 -24.11
C VAL A 218 -14.35 -2.57 -25.34
N GLY A 219 -15.56 -3.12 -25.34
CA GLY A 219 -16.58 -2.83 -26.34
C GLY A 219 -17.44 -1.63 -25.97
N ASP A 220 -18.50 -1.38 -26.74
CA ASP A 220 -19.36 -0.20 -26.57
C ASP A 220 -20.42 -0.37 -25.46
N ALA A 221 -20.52 -1.54 -24.85
CA ALA A 221 -21.48 -1.79 -23.77
C ALA A 221 -21.06 -1.06 -22.47
N GLY A 222 -22.05 -0.47 -21.79
CA GLY A 222 -21.85 0.16 -20.48
C GLY A 222 -21.53 -0.84 -19.36
N GLY A 223 -21.23 -0.33 -18.16
CA GLY A 223 -20.93 -1.17 -16.99
C GLY A 223 -19.46 -1.56 -16.84
N ILE A 224 -18.55 -0.76 -17.39
CA ILE A 224 -17.10 -0.90 -17.21
C ILE A 224 -16.64 -0.14 -15.97
N LEU A 225 -16.06 -0.86 -15.03
CA LEU A 225 -15.34 -0.31 -13.88
C LEU A 225 -13.89 -0.03 -14.28
N ARG A 226 -13.40 1.18 -14.01
CA ARG A 226 -12.05 1.61 -14.39
C ARG A 226 -11.22 1.99 -13.18
N TYR A 227 -9.92 1.75 -13.28
CA TYR A 227 -8.93 2.16 -12.30
C TYR A 227 -7.62 2.52 -12.96
N SER A 228 -6.95 3.54 -12.43
CA SER A 228 -5.55 3.84 -12.71
C SER A 228 -4.75 4.02 -11.44
N SER A 229 -3.52 3.51 -11.38
CA SER A 229 -2.61 3.76 -10.26
C SER A 229 -2.33 5.26 -10.05
N ALA A 230 -2.50 6.09 -11.08
CA ALA A 230 -2.44 7.56 -10.98
C ALA A 230 -3.57 8.17 -10.13
N GLN A 231 -4.70 7.47 -9.96
CA GLN A 231 -5.83 7.90 -9.13
C GLN A 231 -5.64 7.52 -7.64
N GLY A 232 -4.55 6.84 -7.29
CA GLY A 232 -4.26 6.44 -5.93
C GLY A 232 -5.22 5.35 -5.43
N THR A 233 -6.00 5.66 -4.40
CA THR A 233 -6.84 4.66 -3.69
C THR A 233 -8.30 4.65 -4.13
N GLU A 234 -8.69 5.51 -5.06
CA GLU A 234 -10.09 5.62 -5.50
C GLU A 234 -10.46 4.48 -6.47
N PHE A 235 -11.56 3.77 -6.18
CA PHE A 235 -11.98 2.62 -6.97
C PHE A 235 -13.50 2.40 -6.88
N GLY A 236 -14.17 2.50 -8.04
CA GLY A 236 -15.64 2.44 -8.11
C GLY A 236 -16.28 3.56 -7.29
N SER A 237 -17.27 3.21 -6.48
CA SER A 237 -17.91 4.13 -5.52
C SER A 237 -17.16 4.26 -4.18
N GLY A 238 -16.03 3.56 -4.02
CA GLY A 238 -15.32 3.44 -2.76
C GLY A 238 -13.81 3.69 -2.87
N ARG A 239 -13.09 3.18 -1.87
CA ARG A 239 -11.62 3.25 -1.80
C ARG A 239 -11.02 1.89 -1.52
N VAL A 240 -9.90 1.61 -2.16
CA VAL A 240 -9.12 0.39 -1.98
C VAL A 240 -7.67 0.76 -1.65
N THR A 241 -7.16 0.11 -0.61
CA THR A 241 -5.77 0.17 -0.14
C THR A 241 -5.23 -1.24 0.00
N GLY A 242 -3.93 -1.42 0.21
CA GLY A 242 -3.38 -2.74 0.49
C GLY A 242 -3.96 -3.40 1.76
N ALA A 243 -4.58 -2.65 2.69
CA ALA A 243 -5.27 -3.21 3.86
C ALA A 243 -6.74 -3.58 3.63
N THR A 244 -7.39 -3.11 2.56
CA THR A 244 -8.84 -3.31 2.37
C THR A 244 -9.18 -4.81 2.31
N PRO A 245 -10.17 -5.31 3.07
CA PRO A 245 -10.56 -6.72 3.02
C PRO A 245 -10.92 -7.14 1.60
N VAL A 246 -10.37 -8.28 1.13
CA VAL A 246 -10.56 -8.75 -0.25
C VAL A 246 -12.04 -8.87 -0.62
N GLY A 247 -12.87 -9.33 0.32
CA GLY A 247 -14.31 -9.42 0.11
C GLY A 247 -15.00 -8.08 -0.13
N ALA A 248 -14.58 -7.01 0.54
CA ALA A 248 -15.13 -5.68 0.33
C ALA A 248 -14.76 -5.11 -1.06
N VAL A 249 -13.58 -5.47 -1.56
CA VAL A 249 -13.16 -5.12 -2.93
C VAL A 249 -14.00 -5.88 -3.95
N ALA A 250 -14.26 -7.17 -3.71
CA ALA A 250 -15.16 -7.96 -4.54
C ALA A 250 -16.57 -7.35 -4.58
N ASP A 251 -17.10 -6.90 -3.42
CA ASP A 251 -18.40 -6.24 -3.34
C ASP A 251 -18.44 -4.96 -4.18
N LEU A 252 -17.38 -4.14 -4.14
CA LEU A 252 -17.26 -2.94 -5.00
C LEU A 252 -17.26 -3.30 -6.49
N ILE A 253 -16.55 -4.34 -6.90
CA ILE A 253 -16.50 -4.80 -8.30
C ILE A 253 -17.89 -5.29 -8.73
N ILE A 254 -18.53 -6.12 -7.91
CA ILE A 254 -19.85 -6.68 -8.19
C ILE A 254 -20.90 -5.58 -8.32
N ALA A 255 -20.92 -4.63 -7.39
CA ALA A 255 -21.86 -3.52 -7.40
C ALA A 255 -21.67 -2.53 -8.57
N SER A 256 -20.44 -2.46 -9.12
CA SER A 256 -20.09 -1.52 -10.19
C SER A 256 -20.16 -2.12 -11.59
N THR A 257 -20.50 -3.40 -11.73
CA THR A 257 -20.55 -4.12 -13.01
C THR A 257 -21.95 -4.66 -13.25
N ALA A 258 -22.38 -4.71 -14.52
CA ALA A 258 -23.63 -5.37 -14.88
C ALA A 258 -23.58 -6.87 -14.52
N GLU A 259 -24.74 -7.51 -14.35
CA GLU A 259 -24.83 -8.95 -14.06
C GLU A 259 -25.20 -9.74 -15.32
N GLU A 260 -24.41 -10.79 -15.62
CA GLU A 260 -24.76 -11.80 -16.62
C GLU A 260 -25.02 -13.15 -15.95
N ASN A 261 -26.30 -13.47 -15.79
CA ASN A 261 -26.73 -14.69 -15.11
C ASN A 261 -26.30 -15.96 -15.85
N GLY A 262 -25.89 -16.98 -15.07
CA GLY A 262 -25.64 -18.33 -15.57
C GLY A 262 -24.30 -18.53 -16.29
N VAL A 263 -23.42 -17.53 -16.32
CA VAL A 263 -22.09 -17.67 -16.92
C VAL A 263 -21.13 -18.33 -15.91
N ARG A 264 -20.66 -19.53 -16.26
CA ARG A 264 -19.57 -20.21 -15.54
C ARG A 264 -18.35 -20.27 -16.46
N SER A 265 -17.19 -19.90 -15.94
CA SER A 265 -15.91 -19.92 -16.66
C SER A 265 -14.82 -20.55 -15.80
N PRO A 266 -14.89 -21.85 -15.48
CA PRO A 266 -13.93 -22.50 -14.57
C PRO A 266 -12.49 -22.45 -15.10
N ALA A 267 -12.29 -22.55 -16.42
CA ALA A 267 -10.98 -22.41 -17.04
C ALA A 267 -10.41 -21.00 -16.84
N TYR A 268 -11.24 -19.97 -17.03
CA TYR A 268 -10.86 -18.58 -16.78
C TYR A 268 -10.55 -18.34 -15.30
N GLY A 269 -11.38 -18.85 -14.39
CA GLY A 269 -11.15 -18.75 -12.96
C GLY A 269 -9.82 -19.37 -12.52
N ALA A 270 -9.49 -20.56 -13.02
CA ALA A 270 -8.21 -21.21 -12.75
C ALA A 270 -7.01 -20.44 -13.32
N TRP A 271 -7.15 -19.88 -14.53
CA TRP A 271 -6.14 -19.00 -15.11
C TRP A 271 -5.95 -17.71 -14.30
N LEU A 272 -7.06 -17.09 -13.86
CA LEU A 272 -7.05 -15.87 -13.06
C LEU A 272 -6.37 -16.08 -11.71
N ASP A 273 -6.64 -17.22 -11.06
CA ASP A 273 -5.96 -17.62 -9.83
C ASP A 273 -4.44 -17.70 -10.05
N ALA A 274 -3.98 -18.43 -11.07
CA ALA A 274 -2.55 -18.57 -11.38
C ALA A 274 -1.88 -17.23 -11.74
N LEU A 275 -2.58 -16.36 -12.48
CA LEU A 275 -2.10 -15.03 -12.81
C LEU A 275 -1.88 -14.19 -11.56
N ILE A 276 -2.86 -14.18 -10.66
CA ILE A 276 -2.82 -13.33 -9.45
C ILE A 276 -1.79 -13.83 -8.46
N ASP A 277 -1.61 -15.15 -8.35
CA ASP A 277 -0.53 -15.72 -7.55
C ASP A 277 0.83 -15.27 -8.10
N ALA A 278 1.04 -15.36 -9.42
CA ALA A 278 2.27 -14.86 -10.04
C ALA A 278 2.50 -13.35 -9.84
N CYS A 279 1.45 -12.53 -9.90
CA CYS A 279 1.52 -11.08 -9.64
C CYS A 279 1.89 -10.79 -8.18
N THR A 280 1.32 -11.55 -7.25
CA THR A 280 1.58 -11.40 -5.81
C THR A 280 3.00 -11.80 -5.47
N ASP A 281 3.45 -12.97 -5.95
CA ASP A 281 4.78 -13.52 -5.67
C ASP A 281 5.89 -12.63 -6.24
N LYS A 282 5.72 -12.18 -7.49
CA LYS A 282 6.71 -11.37 -8.19
C LYS A 282 6.59 -9.88 -7.87
N ARG A 283 5.56 -9.47 -7.11
CA ARG A 283 5.25 -8.06 -6.81
C ARG A 283 5.19 -7.25 -8.11
N ALA A 284 4.36 -7.71 -9.04
CA ALA A 284 4.24 -7.15 -10.39
C ALA A 284 2.79 -7.12 -10.85
N LEU A 285 2.48 -6.28 -11.83
CA LEU A 285 1.14 -6.16 -12.40
C LEU A 285 1.10 -6.72 -13.81
N PRO A 286 -0.01 -7.36 -14.21
CA PRO A 286 -0.15 -7.83 -15.57
C PRO A 286 -0.40 -6.66 -16.51
N TYR A 287 0.06 -6.74 -17.75
CA TYR A 287 -0.37 -5.86 -18.83
C TYR A 287 -0.44 -6.64 -20.15
N ALA A 288 -1.46 -6.32 -20.94
CA ALA A 288 -1.68 -6.91 -22.26
C ALA A 288 -1.21 -5.98 -23.40
N PHE A 289 -1.11 -4.68 -23.12
CA PHE A 289 -0.56 -3.70 -24.05
C PHE A 289 0.34 -2.70 -23.32
N ASP A 290 1.26 -2.12 -24.06
CA ASP A 290 2.18 -1.04 -23.70
C ASP A 290 2.12 0.02 -24.82
N ASP A 291 2.37 1.29 -24.50
CA ASP A 291 2.52 2.40 -25.48
C ASP A 291 3.76 2.21 -26.37
N GLU A 292 4.81 1.54 -25.87
CA GLU A 292 6.12 1.46 -26.56
C GLU A 292 6.25 0.27 -27.53
N ASP A 293 5.63 -0.87 -27.19
CA ASP A 293 5.67 -2.08 -28.03
C ASP A 293 4.41 -2.14 -28.91
N GLY A 294 4.53 -1.63 -30.14
CA GLY A 294 3.49 -1.76 -31.16
C GLY A 294 3.16 -3.23 -31.43
N ALA A 295 2.10 -3.76 -30.79
CA ALA A 295 1.37 -5.00 -31.10
C ALA A 295 2.21 -6.23 -31.55
N ASP A 296 3.46 -6.35 -31.10
CA ASP A 296 4.34 -7.44 -31.52
C ASP A 296 4.05 -8.68 -30.66
N GLY A 297 2.97 -9.38 -31.03
CA GLY A 297 2.84 -10.82 -30.80
C GLY A 297 2.40 -11.29 -29.41
N GLN A 298 1.12 -11.11 -29.11
CA GLN A 298 0.24 -12.11 -28.45
C GLN A 298 0.58 -12.67 -27.05
N VAL A 299 1.31 -11.98 -26.16
CA VAL A 299 1.54 -12.45 -24.78
C VAL A 299 1.32 -11.37 -23.74
N TRP A 300 0.70 -11.75 -22.63
CA TRP A 300 0.61 -10.90 -21.45
C TRP A 300 1.96 -10.89 -20.73
N ARG A 301 2.31 -9.74 -20.16
CA ARG A 301 3.58 -9.51 -19.46
C ARG A 301 3.35 -9.03 -18.03
N LEU A 302 4.38 -9.14 -17.21
CA LEU A 302 4.42 -8.56 -15.88
C LEU A 302 5.33 -7.32 -15.89
N THR A 303 4.89 -6.25 -15.22
CA THR A 303 5.69 -5.03 -15.03
C THR A 303 7.05 -5.34 -14.39
N GLY A 304 8.04 -4.45 -14.53
CA GLY A 304 9.35 -4.62 -13.89
C GLY A 304 10.22 -5.72 -14.52
N GLY A 305 9.91 -6.16 -15.75
CA GLY A 305 10.72 -7.16 -16.45
C GLY A 305 10.56 -8.58 -15.92
N HIS A 306 9.47 -8.87 -15.19
CA HIS A 306 9.23 -10.16 -14.52
C HIS A 306 8.74 -11.30 -15.45
N GLY A 307 8.90 -11.11 -16.77
CA GLY A 307 8.62 -12.09 -17.82
C GLY A 307 7.18 -12.05 -18.32
N THR A 308 6.81 -13.10 -19.06
CA THR A 308 5.48 -13.30 -19.63
C THR A 308 4.60 -14.16 -18.71
N VAL A 309 3.28 -14.04 -18.89
CA VAL A 309 2.27 -14.89 -18.25
C VAL A 309 1.33 -15.47 -19.32
N PRO A 310 0.71 -16.65 -19.07
CA PRO A 310 -0.24 -17.22 -20.01
C PRO A 310 -1.38 -16.24 -20.32
N VAL A 311 -1.83 -16.24 -21.57
CA VAL A 311 -3.01 -15.46 -21.98
C VAL A 311 -4.30 -16.10 -21.48
N PRO A 312 -5.37 -15.33 -21.27
CA PRO A 312 -6.65 -15.89 -20.83
C PRO A 312 -7.19 -16.91 -21.85
N PRO A 313 -7.88 -17.97 -21.38
CA PRO A 313 -8.48 -18.95 -22.27
C PRO A 313 -9.57 -18.30 -23.12
N SER A 314 -9.69 -18.73 -24.39
CA SER A 314 -10.74 -18.21 -25.28
C SER A 314 -12.12 -18.49 -24.69
N PRO A 315 -13.02 -17.48 -24.65
CA PRO A 315 -14.37 -17.66 -24.13
C PRO A 315 -15.23 -18.66 -24.93
N GLU A 316 -14.78 -19.10 -26.10
CA GLU A 316 -15.48 -20.09 -26.95
C GLU A 316 -15.54 -21.50 -26.32
N PHE A 317 -14.71 -21.79 -25.32
CA PHE A 317 -14.66 -23.09 -24.64
C PHE A 317 -15.50 -23.18 -23.35
N ASP A 318 -16.17 -22.11 -22.94
CA ASP A 318 -17.05 -22.06 -21.75
C ASP A 318 -18.52 -22.34 -22.12
N ARG A 319 -18.81 -23.42 -22.86
CA ARG A 319 -20.20 -23.85 -23.12
C ARG A 319 -20.56 -25.12 -22.34
N ALA A 320 -21.65 -24.99 -21.59
CA ALA A 320 -22.42 -25.94 -20.77
C ALA A 320 -21.85 -26.26 -19.38
#